data_AF-A0A4R0XK40-F1
#
_entry.id   AF-A0A4R0XK40-F1
#
_cell.length_a   1.000
_cell.length_b   1.000
_cell.length_c   1.000
_cell.angle_alpha   90.00
_cell.angle_beta   90.00
_cell.angle_gamma   90.00
#
_symmetry.space_group_name_H-M   'P 1'
#
loop_
_entity.id
_entity.type
_entity.pdbx_description
1 polymer ?
#
loop_
_entity_poly.entity_id
_entity_poly.type
_entity_poly.pdbx_seq_one_letter_code
_entity_poly.pdbx_strand_id
1 'polypeptide(L)' 'MANIKSKMTRIKTNEKARVRNAAIKSRVRTAIKNAKAAIVAKEANAQINTAVSKGVFHKNNGARKSSRLDAFFNKNK' A
#
# COMPACT_ATOMS: atom_id res chain seq x y z
N MET A 1 27.45 9.00 -8.32
CA MET A 1 28.21 7.94 -7.60
C MET A 1 28.34 8.36 -6.15
N ALA A 2 28.22 7.43 -5.19
CA ALA A 2 28.40 7.75 -3.77
C ALA A 2 29.87 7.52 -3.38
N ASN A 3 30.60 8.60 -3.11
CA ASN A 3 32.03 8.53 -2.83
C ASN A 3 32.35 8.22 -1.35
N ILE A 4 31.34 8.22 -0.48
CA ILE A 4 31.48 7.94 0.96
C ILE A 4 30.88 6.56 1.25
N LYS A 5 31.59 5.74 2.04
CA LYS A 5 31.17 4.36 2.39
C LYS A 5 29.75 4.30 2.95
N SER A 6 29.40 5.20 3.87
CA SER A 6 28.04 5.29 4.44
C SER A 6 26.98 5.65 3.41
N LYS A 7 27.30 6.42 2.37
CA LYS A 7 26.38 6.72 1.27
C LYS A 7 26.16 5.51 0.37
N MET A 8 27.21 4.74 0.07
CA MET A 8 27.09 3.49 -0.69
C MET A 8 26.20 2.47 0.02
N THR A 9 26.32 2.35 1.36
CA THR A 9 25.45 1.45 2.13
C THR A 9 24.01 1.94 2.15
N ARG A 10 23.77 3.25 2.29
CA ARG A 10 22.43 3.85 2.23
C ARG A 10 21.73 3.59 0.90
N ILE A 11 22.44 3.67 -0.23
CA ILE A 11 21.87 3.33 -1.54
C ILE A 11 21.37 1.88 -1.56
N LYS A 12 22.18 0.93 -1.09
CA LYS A 12 21.80 -0.50 -1.05
C LYS A 12 20.59 -0.75 -0.14
N THR A 13 20.54 -0.12 1.04
CA THR A 13 19.40 -0.28 1.97
C THR A 13 18.13 0.35 1.43
N ASN A 14 18.24 1.52 0.80
CA ASN A 14 17.11 2.24 0.23
C ASN A 14 16.51 1.46 -0.93
N GLU A 15 17.33 0.83 -1.76
CA GLU A 15 16.85 0.02 -2.89
C GLU A 15 16.07 -1.22 -2.41
N LYS A 16 16.57 -1.92 -1.39
CA LYS A 16 15.85 -3.04 -0.77
C LYS A 16 14.49 -2.59 -0.23
N ALA A 17 14.44 -1.46 0.47
CA ALA A 17 13.19 -0.89 0.98
C ALA A 17 12.25 -0.45 -0.16
N ARG A 18 12.79 0.13 -1.24
CA ARG A 18 12.04 0.57 -2.43
C ARG A 18 11.33 -0.61 -3.08
N VAL A 19 12.03 -1.70 -3.36
CA VAL A 19 11.47 -2.91 -3.99
C VAL A 19 10.36 -3.51 -3.12
N ARG A 20 10.60 -3.68 -1.82
CA ARG A 20 9.59 -4.19 -0.87
C ARG A 20 8.33 -3.31 -0.86
N ASN A 21 8.52 -2.00 -0.75
CA ASN A 21 7.41 -1.05 -0.67
C ASN A 21 6.65 -0.95 -2.01
N ALA A 22 7.34 -1.07 -3.14
CA ALA A 22 6.72 -1.08 -4.47
C ALA A 22 5.80 -2.30 -4.64
N ALA A 23 6.27 -3.50 -4.25
CA ALA A 23 5.47 -4.71 -4.29
C ALA A 23 4.20 -4.62 -3.42
N ILE A 24 4.32 -4.14 -2.17
CA ILE A 24 3.18 -3.98 -1.27
C ILE A 24 2.18 -2.94 -1.82
N LYS A 25 2.68 -1.80 -2.34
CA LYS A 25 1.81 -0.79 -2.97
C LYS A 25 1.08 -1.35 -4.19
N SER A 26 1.75 -2.17 -5.01
CA SER A 26 1.12 -2.81 -6.18
C SER A 26 0.01 -3.78 -5.79
N ARG A 27 0.25 -4.63 -4.78
CA ARG A 27 -0.76 -5.56 -4.25
C ARG A 27 -2.00 -4.84 -3.75
N VAL A 28 -1.84 -3.76 -2.97
CA VAL A 28 -2.98 -2.97 -2.48
C VAL A 28 -3.74 -2.31 -3.63
N ARG A 29 -3.07 -1.76 -4.64
CA ARG A 29 -3.76 -1.19 -5.81
C ARG A 29 -4.59 -2.23 -6.56
N THR A 30 -4.02 -3.42 -6.74
CA THR A 30 -4.70 -4.54 -7.40
C THR A 30 -5.90 -5.01 -6.59
N ALA A 31 -5.75 -5.19 -5.28
CA ALA A 31 -6.84 -5.57 -4.39
C ALA A 31 -8.00 -4.54 -4.44
N ILE A 32 -7.69 -3.24 -4.42
CA ILE A 32 -8.70 -2.18 -4.54
C ILE A 32 -9.40 -2.24 -5.91
N LYS A 33 -8.67 -2.49 -7.00
CA LYS A 33 -9.25 -2.61 -8.35
C LYS A 33 -10.23 -3.78 -8.41
N ASN A 34 -9.83 -4.94 -7.90
CA ASN A 34 -10.65 -6.15 -7.89
C ASN A 34 -11.89 -5.98 -7.00
N ALA A 35 -11.72 -5.39 -5.81
CA ALA A 35 -12.81 -5.08 -4.89
C ALA A 35 -13.88 -4.17 -5.51
N LYS A 36 -13.45 -3.16 -6.29
CA LYS A 36 -14.38 -2.28 -7.02
C LYS A 36 -15.11 -3.02 -8.14
N ALA A 37 -14.43 -3.91 -8.85
CA ALA A 37 -15.04 -4.70 -9.94
C ALA A 37 -16.06 -5.72 -9.40
N ALA A 38 -15.73 -6.38 -8.29
CA ALA A 38 -16.60 -7.38 -7.67
C ALA A 38 -17.65 -6.79 -6.71
N ILE A 39 -17.60 -5.48 -6.43
CA ILE A 39 -18.42 -4.81 -5.41
C ILE A 39 -18.30 -5.54 -4.05
N VAL A 40 -17.07 -5.90 -3.65
CA VAL A 40 -16.79 -6.56 -2.35
C VAL A 40 -15.62 -5.86 -1.68
N ALA A 41 -15.81 -5.36 -0.46
CA ALA A 41 -14.82 -4.51 0.24
C ALA A 41 -13.84 -5.28 1.16
N LYS A 42 -14.21 -6.48 1.64
CA LYS A 42 -13.55 -7.15 2.78
C LYS A 42 -12.07 -7.46 2.54
N GLU A 43 -11.73 -8.03 1.39
CA GLU A 43 -10.36 -8.43 1.06
C GLU A 43 -9.43 -7.22 0.84
N ALA A 44 -9.93 -6.15 0.21
CA ALA A 44 -9.15 -4.94 -0.01
C ALA A 44 -8.84 -4.22 1.30
N ASN A 45 -9.80 -4.14 2.23
CA ASN A 45 -9.58 -3.54 3.55
C ASN A 45 -8.53 -4.32 4.37
N ALA A 46 -8.53 -5.66 4.30
CA ALA A 46 -7.50 -6.48 4.94
C ALA A 46 -6.08 -6.21 4.39
N GLN A 47 -5.96 -6.05 3.07
CA GLN A 47 -4.68 -5.72 2.43
C GLN A 47 -4.20 -4.31 2.76
N ILE A 48 -5.12 -3.35 2.86
CA ILE A 48 -4.81 -1.97 3.30
C ILE A 48 -4.27 -1.97 4.73
N ASN A 49 -4.95 -2.67 5.65
CA ASN A 49 -4.53 -2.75 7.05
C ASN A 49 -3.16 -3.41 7.20
N THR A 50 -2.91 -4.49 6.46
CA THR A 50 -1.59 -5.15 6.42
C THR A 50 -0.49 -4.19 5.95
N ALA A 51 -0.77 -3.34 4.95
CA ALA A 51 0.20 -2.36 4.46
C ALA A 51 0.46 -1.22 5.46
N VAL A 52 -0.53 -0.86 6.29
CA VAL A 52 -0.35 0.06 7.42
C VAL A 52 0.52 -0.57 8.50
N SER A 53 0.22 -1.81 8.92
CA SER A 53 1.01 -2.54 9.93
C SER A 53 2.48 -2.72 9.50
N LYS A 54 2.73 -2.90 8.19
CA LYS A 54 4.09 -3.00 7.62
C LYS A 54 4.79 -1.65 7.40
N GLY A 55 4.18 -0.55 7.84
CA GLY A 55 4.71 0.81 7.73
C GLY A 55 4.81 1.37 6.31
N VAL A 56 4.17 0.72 5.33
CA VAL A 56 4.20 1.18 3.92
C VAL A 56 3.24 2.35 3.70
N PHE A 57 2.13 2.36 4.44
CA PHE A 57 1.21 3.48 4.50
C PHE A 57 1.12 4.03 5.91
N HIS A 58 1.05 5.35 6.02
CA HIS A 58 0.65 6.01 7.25
C HIS A 58 -0.81 5.66 7.59
N LYS A 59 -1.15 5.61 8.89
CA LYS A 59 -2.49 5.31 9.40
C LYS A 59 -3.59 6.12 8.69
N ASN A 60 -3.38 7.42 8.52
CA ASN A 60 -4.34 8.30 7.85
C ASN A 60 -4.52 7.96 6.35
N ASN A 61 -3.46 7.48 5.68
CA ASN A 61 -3.59 7.07 4.29
C ASN A 61 -4.37 5.75 4.17
N GLY A 62 -4.12 4.80 5.07
CA GLY A 62 -4.92 3.58 5.18
C GLY A 62 -6.40 3.89 5.43
N ALA A 63 -6.70 4.71 6.44
CA ALA A 63 -8.07 5.11 6.79
C ALA A 63 -8.80 5.78 5.61
N ARG A 64 -8.14 6.73 4.92
CA ARG A 64 -8.72 7.37 3.71
C ARG A 64 -9.01 6.37 2.59
N LYS A 65 -8.17 5.35 2.41
CA LYS A 65 -8.39 4.32 1.38
C LYS A 65 -9.56 3.42 1.72
N SER A 66 -9.67 2.98 2.98
CA SER A 66 -10.82 2.18 3.46
C SER A 66 -12.11 2.96 3.29
N SER A 67 -12.18 4.16 3.87
CA SER A 67 -13.38 5.01 3.82
C SER A 67 -13.88 5.28 2.40
N ARG A 68 -12.98 5.52 1.43
CA ARG A 68 -13.37 5.70 0.02
C ARG A 68 -13.89 4.41 -0.63
N LEU A 69 -13.40 3.25 -0.21
CA LEU A 69 -13.82 1.96 -0.73
C LEU A 69 -15.21 1.61 -0.17
N ASP A 70 -15.41 1.85 1.12
CA ASP A 70 -16.69 1.65 1.80
C ASP A 70 -17.77 2.60 1.24
N ALA A 71 -17.43 3.88 1.01
CA ALA A 71 -18.33 4.83 0.36
C ALA A 71 -18.70 4.42 -1.08
N PHE A 72 -17.74 3.87 -1.84
CA PHE A 72 -18.00 3.34 -3.17
C PHE A 72 -18.96 2.14 -3.12
N PHE A 73 -18.74 1.20 -2.20
CA PHE A 73 -19.63 0.05 -2.02
C PHE A 73 -21.05 0.50 -1.65
N ASN A 74 -21.20 1.40 -0.68
CA ASN A 74 -22.52 1.90 -0.26
C ASN A 74 -23.28 2.65 -1.35
N LYS A 75 -22.58 3.30 -2.29
CA LYS A 75 -23.21 3.99 -3.42
C LYS A 75 -23.69 3.04 -4.52
N ASN A 76 -23.03 1.88 -4.68
CA ASN A 76 -23.34 0.89 -5.72
C ASN A 76 -24.02 -0.36 -5.14
N LYS A 77 -24.51 -0.26 -3.91
CA LYS A 77 -25.41 -1.21 -3.26
C LYS A 77 -26.84 -0.78 -3.54
#